data_AF-A0A246ECT7-F1
#
_entry.id   AF-A0A246ECT7-F1
#
_cell.length_a   1.000
_cell.length_b   1.000
_cell.length_c   1.000
_cell.angle_alpha   90.00
_cell.angle_beta   90.00
_cell.angle_gamma   90.00
#
_symmetry.space_group_name_H-M   'P 1'
#
loop_
_entity.id
_entity.type
_entity.pdbx_description
1 polymer ?
#
loop_
_entity_poly.entity_id
_entity_poly.type
_entity_poly.pdbx_seq_one_letter_code
_entity_poly.pdbx_strand_id
1 'polypeptide(L)' 'MLETNVNTIVYNAKLGRKSKYNLAKNYLLEKYCNDEEVTISQLAKDLRVGYSTARNYLLRFLDEELNVVNVAKYYNYKR' A
#
# COMPACT_ATOMS: atom_id res chain seq x y z
N MET A 1 18.54 38.49 -30.76
CA MET A 1 17.89 37.16 -30.75
C MET A 1 18.18 36.55 -29.40
N LEU A 2 17.15 36.36 -28.57
CA LEU A 2 17.28 35.74 -27.25
C LEU A 2 17.02 34.25 -27.41
N GLU A 3 18.08 33.45 -27.34
CA GLU A 3 17.98 31.99 -27.26
C GLU A 3 17.47 31.60 -25.88
N THR A 4 16.16 31.38 -25.76
CA THR A 4 15.58 30.73 -24.58
C THR A 4 15.86 29.23 -24.68
N ASN A 5 16.91 28.78 -23.99
CA ASN A 5 17.16 27.37 -23.73
C ASN A 5 16.13 26.90 -22.67
N VAL A 6 14.92 26.55 -23.15
CA VAL A 6 13.82 26.11 -22.29
C VAL A 6 14.09 24.66 -21.87
N ASN A 7 14.85 24.49 -20.78
CA ASN A 7 14.86 23.25 -20.01
C ASN A 7 13.46 23.01 -19.44
N THR A 8 12.58 22.46 -20.28
CA THR A 8 11.22 22.08 -19.90
C THR A 8 11.32 20.87 -18.99
N ILE A 9 11.13 21.08 -17.68
CA ILE A 9 10.90 19.97 -16.75
C ILE A 9 9.53 19.39 -17.10
N VAL A 10 9.52 18.28 -17.84
CA VAL A 10 8.30 17.52 -18.12
C VAL A 10 7.86 16.81 -16.84
N TYR A 11 7.03 17.47 -16.04
CA TYR A 11 6.36 16.86 -14.89
C TYR A 11 5.28 15.92 -15.41
N ASN A 12 5.63 14.64 -15.58
CA ASN A 12 4.70 13.62 -16.07
C ASN A 12 3.67 13.33 -14.96
N ALA A 13 2.50 13.97 -15.05
CA ALA A 13 1.44 13.93 -14.05
C ALA A 13 0.72 12.57 -13.90
N LYS A 14 1.25 11.48 -14.47
CA LYS A 14 0.88 10.10 -14.11
C LYS A 14 1.49 9.75 -12.74
N LEU A 15 1.18 10.58 -11.75
CA LEU A 15 1.72 10.55 -10.40
C LEU A 15 0.85 9.66 -9.52
N GLY A 16 1.25 8.40 -9.46
CA GLY A 16 0.77 7.49 -8.44
C GLY A 16 1.44 6.15 -8.64
N ARG A 17 2.29 5.72 -7.70
CA ARG A 17 2.63 4.30 -7.63
C ARG A 17 1.31 3.56 -7.39
N LYS A 18 0.98 2.61 -8.27
CA LYS A 18 -0.18 1.74 -8.07
C LYS A 18 -0.07 1.09 -6.69
N SER A 19 -1.18 1.06 -5.96
CA SER A 19 -1.24 0.41 -4.66
C SER A 19 -0.79 -1.05 -4.79
N LYS A 20 0.03 -1.51 -3.84
CA LYS A 20 0.45 -2.90 -3.72
C LYS A 20 -0.54 -3.72 -2.87
N TYR A 21 -1.76 -3.22 -2.63
CA TYR A 21 -2.73 -3.89 -1.78
C TYR A 21 -3.06 -5.31 -2.26
N ASN A 22 -3.22 -5.57 -3.56
CA ASN A 22 -3.49 -6.92 -4.05
C ASN A 22 -2.35 -7.90 -3.71
N LEU A 23 -1.09 -7.43 -3.74
CA LEU A 23 0.05 -8.23 -3.32
C LEU A 23 0.02 -8.49 -1.81
N ALA A 24 -0.32 -7.45 -1.02
CA ALA A 24 -0.47 -7.57 0.43
C ALA A 24 -1.59 -8.54 0.81
N LYS A 25 -2.74 -8.47 0.12
CA LYS A 25 -3.89 -9.36 0.30
C LYS A 25 -3.48 -10.82 0.11
N ASN A 26 -2.82 -11.14 -1.00
CA ASN A 26 -2.40 -12.51 -1.27
C ASN A 26 -1.41 -13.02 -0.20
N TYR A 27 -0.43 -12.19 0.17
CA TYR A 27 0.54 -12.51 1.22
C TYR A 27 -0.15 -12.77 2.57
N LEU A 28 -1.06 -11.88 3.00
CA LEU A 28 -1.76 -11.99 4.28
C LEU A 28 -2.72 -13.17 4.30
N LEU A 29 -3.39 -13.45 3.19
CA LEU A 29 -4.28 -14.60 3.07
C LEU A 29 -3.52 -15.91 3.20
N GLU A 30 -2.36 -16.04 2.55
CA GLU A 30 -1.49 -17.21 2.68
C GLU A 30 -1.08 -17.45 4.15
N LYS A 31 -0.60 -16.40 4.82
CA LYS A 31 -0.18 -16.48 6.22
C LYS A 31 -1.35 -16.82 7.16
N TYR A 32 -2.52 -16.23 6.92
CA TYR A 32 -3.73 -16.54 7.67
C TYR A 32 -4.15 -18.00 7.52
N CYS A 33 -4.13 -18.55 6.29
CA CYS A 33 -4.47 -19.95 6.05
C CYS A 33 -3.48 -20.94 6.69
N ASN A 34 -2.24 -20.52 6.91
CA ASN A 34 -1.20 -21.33 7.54
C ASN A 34 -1.09 -21.14 9.07
N ASP A 35 -1.97 -20.34 9.68
CA ASP A 35 -1.91 -19.95 11.10
C ASP A 35 -0.56 -19.31 11.49
N GLU A 36 0.02 -18.54 10.56
CA GLU A 36 1.30 -17.86 10.75
C GLU A 36 1.13 -16.42 11.25
N GLU A 37 1.98 -16.02 12.20
CA GLU A 37 2.01 -14.64 12.70
C GLU A 37 2.68 -13.69 11.69
N VAL A 38 2.05 -12.54 11.44
CA VAL A 38 2.61 -11.45 10.63
C VAL A 38 2.65 -10.15 11.41
N THR A 39 3.85 -9.60 11.57
CA THR A 39 4.02 -8.25 12.11
C THR A 39 3.96 -7.19 11.01
N ILE A 40 3.55 -5.96 11.34
CA ILE A 40 3.52 -4.83 10.39
C ILE A 40 4.93 -4.55 9.82
N SER A 41 5.97 -4.70 10.64
CA SER A 41 7.36 -4.52 10.23
C SER A 41 7.79 -5.55 9.19
N GLN A 42 7.40 -6.81 9.36
CA GLN A 42 7.67 -7.89 8.40
C GLN A 42 6.93 -7.62 7.09
N LEU A 43 5.64 -7.27 7.16
CA LEU A 43 4.83 -6.92 6.00
C LEU A 43 5.42 -5.73 5.21
N ALA A 44 5.92 -4.71 5.91
CA ALA A 44 6.58 -3.56 5.29
C ALA A 44 7.87 -3.96 4.55
N LYS A 45 8.69 -4.83 5.16
CA LYS A 45 9.93 -5.34 4.60
C LYS A 45 9.69 -6.18 3.35
N ASP A 46 8.78 -7.15 3.43
CA ASP A 46 8.51 -8.11 2.36
C ASP A 46 7.90 -7.43 1.13
N LEU A 47 6.96 -6.50 1.36
CA LEU A 47 6.31 -5.77 0.27
C LEU A 47 7.11 -4.56 -0.22
N ARG A 48 8.21 -4.21 0.46
CA ARG A 48 9.01 -2.99 0.23
C ARG A 48 8.11 -1.75 0.19
N VAL A 49 7.38 -1.53 1.28
CA VAL A 49 6.51 -0.37 1.51
C VAL A 49 6.80 0.29 2.85
N GLY A 50 6.34 1.53 3.04
CA GLY A 50 6.46 2.20 4.33
C GLY A 50 5.61 1.51 5.41
N TYR A 51 6.02 1.63 6.68
CA TYR A 51 5.32 1.05 7.82
C TYR A 51 3.83 1.44 7.87
N SER A 52 3.52 2.72 7.61
CA SER A 52 2.14 3.23 7.56
C SER A 52 1.32 2.59 6.44
N THR A 53 1.92 2.37 5.26
CA THR A 53 1.30 1.66 4.15
C THR A 53 1.03 0.21 4.51
N ALA A 54 2.00 -0.49 5.13
CA ALA A 54 1.82 -1.86 5.59
C ALA A 54 0.69 -1.96 6.64
N ARG A 55 0.66 -1.04 7.62
CA ARG A 55 -0.43 -0.95 8.60
C ARG A 55 -1.79 -0.77 7.91
N ASN A 56 -1.89 0.12 6.91
CA ASN A 56 -3.13 0.31 6.18
C ASN A 56 -3.55 -0.93 5.39
N TYR A 57 -2.60 -1.65 4.78
CA TYR A 57 -2.90 -2.91 4.09
C TYR A 57 -3.41 -3.97 5.06
N LEU A 58 -2.79 -4.11 6.23
CA LEU A 58 -3.23 -5.05 7.27
C LEU A 58 -4.65 -4.72 7.74
N LEU A 59 -4.91 -3.47 8.13
CA LEU A 59 -6.23 -3.06 8.59
C LEU A 59 -7.31 -3.27 7.53
N ARG A 60 -7.00 -2.91 6.28
CA ARG A 60 -7.91 -3.13 5.16
C ARG A 60 -8.20 -4.62 4.93
N PHE A 61 -7.21 -5.48 5.07
CA PHE A 61 -7.38 -6.93 4.97
C PHE A 61 -8.28 -7.49 6.10
N LEU A 62 -8.06 -7.05 7.34
CA LEU A 62 -8.88 -7.46 8.49
C LEU A 62 -10.35 -7.06 8.32
N ASP A 63 -10.60 -5.87 7.77
CA ASP A 63 -11.94 -5.36 7.49
C ASP A 63 -12.59 -6.07 6.28
N GLU A 64 -11.97 -5.97 5.09
CA GLU A 64 -12.58 -6.41 3.82
C GLU A 64 -12.61 -7.94 3.65
N GLU A 65 -11.61 -8.66 4.15
CA GLU A 65 -11.49 -10.11 3.91
C GLU A 65 -11.91 -10.95 5.11
N LEU A 66 -11.63 -10.48 6.34
CA LEU A 66 -11.94 -11.22 7.57
C LEU A 66 -13.18 -10.70 8.31
N ASN A 67 -13.77 -9.57 7.89
CA ASN A 67 -14.93 -8.96 8.51
C ASN A 67 -14.78 -8.72 10.03
N VAL A 68 -13.57 -8.36 10.48
CA VAL A 68 -13.30 -8.11 11.89
C VAL A 68 -13.99 -6.80 12.30
N VAL A 69 -14.84 -6.87 13.33
CA VAL A 69 -15.57 -5.70 13.84
C VAL A 69 -14.63 -4.79 14.64
N ASN A 70 -14.79 -3.47 14.52
CA ASN A 70 -14.00 -2.44 15.21
C ASN A 70 -12.52 -2.36 14.78
N VAL A 71 -12.20 -2.71 13.54
CA VAL A 71 -10.86 -2.48 12.98
C VAL A 71 -10.54 -0.98 12.99
N ALA A 72 -9.34 -0.62 13.44
CA ALA A 72 -8.90 0.76 13.47
C ALA A 72 -8.95 1.40 12.07
N LYS A 73 -9.22 2.72 12.01
CA LYS A 73 -9.30 3.44 10.72
C LYS A 73 -8.00 3.30 9.91
N TYR A 74 -8.16 3.02 8.61
CA TYR A 74 -7.09 3.03 7.62
C TYR A 74 -7.37 4.09 6.53
N TYR A 75 -6.34 4.41 5.74
CA TYR A 75 -6.49 5.41 4.69
C TYR A 75 -7.44 4.91 3.59
N ASN A 76 -8.57 5.59 3.44
CA ASN A 76 -9.49 5.39 2.33
C ASN A 76 -8.92 6.07 1.09
N TYR A 77 -8.31 5.30 0.20
CA TYR A 77 -7.99 5.80 -1.13
C TYR A 77 -9.29 6.17 -1.83
N LYS A 78 -9.45 7.46 -2.17
CA LYS A 78 -10.58 7.91 -3.00
C LYS A 78 -10.54 7.09 -4.29
N ARG A 79 -11.62 6.34 -4.51
CA ARG A 79 -11.80 5.46 -5.67
C ARG A 79 -11.87 6.26 -6.95
#